data_AF-A0AA40BV17-F1
#
_entry.id   AF-A0AA40BV17-F1
#
_cell.length_a   1.000
_cell.length_b   1.000
_cell.length_c   1.000
_cell.angle_alpha   90.00
_cell.angle_beta   90.00
_cell.angle_gamma   90.00
#
_symmetry.space_group_name_H-M   'P 1'
#
loop_
_entity.id
_entity.type
_entity.pdbx_description
1 polymer ?
#
loop_
_entity_poly.entity_id
_entity_poly.type
_entity_poly.pdbx_seq_one_letter_code
_entity_poly.pdbx_strand_id
1 'polypeptide(L)'
;MSLAKLQAALGMVTNEVTIAAANINFDFTLVKTEAPREYQALGESLSKKRRDDAESGQPHITARRLGALFDGVCPPTANLQKVYGMRVSEICRAVKKEASRGPSEGSAFAQYVGVDGTSIWAAATSSPSAIQVQLLACMLARMFDASEATSVWVELVKDRRAEIGARFQNNEEVHFSVLTAAAQAEISRAQLAEWDASARAWLRTADAVKMKQQKQLMLILDNLDLYVNKDIRVYCSVLTAWKSSVTVMESLISGIPQAVEDGAAILGLSSWHIYPNIVVVGPKRSNDLAMKDALVGPGGTLTVGIQSHPAAVAGQNRGIYWALSLAHLRFYGQPVLQTRELSSDSCRVTFQQLSTAALGALFSQWGLSLSRIDTGINIIIAVSEALKRGLTRRPTVDYKKWT
;
A
#
# COMPACT_ATOMS: atom_id res chain seq x y z
N MET A 1 -39.03 -12.95 -0.33
CA MET A 1 -38.89 -11.87 0.67
C MET A 1 -37.49 -11.23 0.77
N SER A 2 -36.43 -11.80 0.17
CA SER A 2 -35.07 -11.22 0.16
C SER A 2 -34.87 -10.14 -0.92
N LEU A 3 -35.42 -10.33 -2.12
CA LEU A 3 -35.22 -9.45 -3.28
C LEU A 3 -35.84 -8.05 -3.10
N ALA A 4 -37.02 -7.95 -2.50
CA ALA A 4 -37.64 -6.66 -2.18
C ALA A 4 -36.86 -5.85 -1.13
N LYS A 5 -36.22 -6.53 -0.16
CA LYS A 5 -35.32 -5.90 0.83
C LYS A 5 -34.00 -5.48 0.20
N LEU A 6 -33.46 -6.26 -0.74
CA LEU A 6 -32.30 -5.88 -1.57
C LEU A 6 -32.61 -4.66 -2.44
N GLN A 7 -33.75 -4.65 -3.12
CA GLN A 7 -34.24 -3.50 -3.89
C GLN A 7 -34.34 -2.24 -3.03
N ALA A 8 -34.94 -2.35 -1.84
CA ALA A 8 -35.02 -1.23 -0.90
C ALA A 8 -33.63 -0.78 -0.41
N ALA A 9 -32.74 -1.71 -0.06
CA ALA A 9 -31.37 -1.38 0.37
C ALA A 9 -30.58 -0.64 -0.72
N LEU A 10 -30.61 -1.15 -1.95
CA LEU A 10 -29.88 -0.57 -3.08
C LEU A 10 -30.49 0.77 -3.53
N GLY A 11 -31.82 0.90 -3.47
CA GLY A 11 -32.50 2.18 -3.74
C GLY A 11 -32.24 3.26 -2.67
N MET A 12 -31.87 2.86 -1.45
CA MET A 12 -31.42 3.79 -0.41
C MET A 12 -29.95 4.18 -0.57
N VAL A 13 -29.11 3.35 -1.20
CA VAL A 13 -27.71 3.73 -1.54
C VAL A 13 -27.68 4.91 -2.52
N THR A 14 -28.72 5.09 -3.35
CA THR A 14 -28.83 6.23 -4.27
C THR A 14 -29.39 7.52 -3.64
N ASN A 15 -29.92 7.47 -2.42
CA ASN A 15 -30.46 8.64 -1.70
C ASN A 15 -29.78 8.77 -0.33
N GLU A 16 -28.93 9.79 -0.15
CA GLU A 16 -28.02 9.99 0.99
C GLU A 16 -28.67 9.99 2.41
N VAL A 17 -30.00 9.91 2.54
CA VAL A 17 -30.71 10.19 3.81
C VAL A 17 -31.38 8.95 4.47
N THR A 18 -31.34 7.76 3.87
CA THR A 18 -32.09 6.61 4.43
C THR A 18 -31.27 5.31 4.58
N ILE A 19 -30.07 5.37 5.17
CA ILE A 19 -29.22 4.17 5.35
C ILE A 19 -29.75 3.21 6.45
N ALA A 20 -30.74 3.63 7.26
CA ALA A 20 -31.13 2.90 8.48
C ALA A 20 -32.11 1.70 8.30
N ALA A 21 -32.77 1.51 7.15
CA ALA A 21 -33.98 0.65 7.09
C ALA A 21 -33.82 -0.73 6.44
N ALA A 22 -32.71 -1.07 5.79
CA ALA A 22 -32.56 -2.34 5.09
C ALA A 22 -31.36 -3.14 5.58
N ASN A 23 -31.50 -3.68 6.79
CA ASN A 23 -30.53 -4.63 7.33
C ASN A 23 -30.78 -6.01 6.68
N ILE A 24 -29.94 -6.39 5.73
CA ILE A 24 -29.98 -7.73 5.12
C ILE A 24 -29.22 -8.67 6.04
N ASN A 25 -29.94 -9.60 6.67
CA ASN A 25 -29.43 -10.60 7.62
C ASN A 25 -28.58 -11.72 6.96
N PHE A 26 -27.76 -11.41 5.96
CA PHE A 26 -26.72 -12.34 5.51
C PHE A 26 -25.40 -11.86 6.10
N ASP A 27 -24.85 -12.61 7.06
CA ASP A 27 -23.63 -12.21 7.74
C ASP A 27 -22.42 -12.89 7.11
N PHE A 28 -21.70 -12.16 6.25
CA PHE A 28 -20.46 -12.67 5.67
C PHE A 28 -19.41 -12.97 6.74
N THR A 29 -19.50 -12.42 7.95
CA THR A 29 -18.45 -12.55 8.98
C THR A 29 -18.33 -13.93 9.60
N LEU A 30 -19.32 -14.81 9.40
CA LEU A 30 -19.38 -16.12 10.04
C LEU A 30 -18.74 -17.25 9.22
N VAL A 31 -18.39 -17.01 7.96
CA VAL A 31 -17.84 -18.05 7.07
C VAL A 31 -16.31 -18.00 7.11
N LYS A 32 -15.69 -18.93 7.82
CA LYS A 32 -14.24 -19.13 7.79
C LYS A 32 -13.88 -20.24 6.81
N THR A 33 -12.88 -19.99 5.97
CA THR A 33 -12.30 -21.01 5.09
C THR A 33 -10.92 -21.40 5.58
N GLU A 34 -10.51 -22.64 5.30
CA GLU A 34 -9.15 -23.08 5.59
C GLU A 34 -8.17 -22.31 4.68
N ALA A 35 -7.12 -21.73 5.27
CA ALA A 35 -6.13 -20.99 4.51
C ALA A 35 -5.41 -21.93 3.52
N PRO A 36 -5.13 -21.49 2.28
CA PRO A 36 -4.34 -22.27 1.33
C PRO A 36 -2.97 -22.64 1.91
N ARG A 37 -2.46 -23.81 1.52
CA ARG A 37 -1.21 -24.38 2.06
C ARG A 37 -0.02 -23.44 1.91
N GLU A 38 -0.03 -22.67 0.83
CA GLU A 38 1.01 -21.70 0.50
C GLU A 38 1.16 -20.60 1.55
N TYR A 39 0.12 -20.31 2.34
CA TYR A 39 0.14 -19.28 3.38
C TYR A 39 0.41 -19.82 4.79
N GLN A 40 0.49 -21.15 4.98
CA GLN A 40 0.55 -21.73 6.34
C GLN A 40 1.70 -21.20 7.20
N ALA A 41 2.88 -20.97 6.61
CA ALA A 41 4.02 -20.43 7.36
C ALA A 41 3.79 -18.98 7.84
N LEU A 42 2.91 -18.21 7.17
CA LEU A 42 2.45 -16.93 7.70
C LEU A 42 1.66 -17.14 8.98
N GLY A 43 0.63 -17.99 8.96
CA GLY A 43 -0.21 -18.26 10.13
C GLY A 43 0.58 -18.77 11.35
N GLU A 44 1.66 -19.53 11.11
CA GLU A 44 2.60 -19.97 12.16
C GLU A 44 3.57 -18.88 12.66
N SER A 45 3.78 -17.83 11.87
CA SER A 45 4.67 -16.71 12.20
C SER A 45 3.96 -15.55 12.89
N LEU A 46 2.63 -15.47 12.78
CA LEU A 46 1.83 -14.46 13.43
C LEU A 46 1.79 -14.70 14.95
N SER A 47 1.73 -13.60 15.71
CA SER A 47 1.42 -13.69 17.13
C SER A 47 0.01 -14.25 17.32
N LYS A 48 -0.25 -14.90 18.46
CA LYS A 48 -1.57 -15.44 18.79
C LYS A 48 -2.67 -14.40 18.60
N LYS A 49 -2.45 -13.17 19.09
CA LYS A 49 -3.39 -12.06 18.95
C LYS A 49 -3.67 -11.72 17.48
N ARG A 50 -2.64 -11.49 16.66
CA ARG A 50 -2.82 -11.17 15.24
C ARG A 50 -3.53 -12.27 14.47
N ARG A 51 -3.25 -13.53 14.83
CA ARG A 51 -3.92 -14.68 14.23
C ARG A 51 -5.40 -14.72 14.61
N ASP A 52 -5.72 -14.57 15.89
CA ASP A 52 -7.10 -14.54 16.39
C ASP A 52 -7.89 -13.37 15.75
N ASP A 53 -7.28 -12.18 15.68
CA ASP A 53 -7.84 -10.98 15.03
C ASP A 53 -8.09 -11.22 13.53
N ALA A 54 -7.16 -11.88 12.83
CA ALA A 54 -7.30 -12.20 11.41
C ALA A 54 -8.29 -13.32 11.10
N GLU A 55 -8.54 -14.24 12.04
CA GLU A 55 -9.44 -15.38 11.86
C GLU A 55 -10.87 -15.12 12.34
N SER A 56 -11.06 -14.19 13.27
CA SER A 56 -12.36 -13.94 13.91
C SER A 56 -12.65 -12.47 14.25
N GLY A 57 -11.64 -11.62 14.19
CA GLY A 57 -11.75 -10.21 14.55
C GLY A 57 -12.11 -9.29 13.39
N GLN A 58 -11.91 -7.99 13.62
CA GLN A 58 -12.24 -6.95 12.66
C GLN A 58 -11.52 -7.09 11.30
N PRO A 59 -10.24 -7.48 11.22
CA PRO A 59 -9.57 -7.74 9.94
C PRO A 59 -10.26 -8.84 9.11
N HIS A 60 -10.77 -9.90 9.74
CA HIS A 60 -11.53 -10.95 9.05
C HIS A 60 -12.79 -10.40 8.40
N ILE A 61 -13.58 -9.65 9.18
CA ILE A 61 -14.81 -8.99 8.73
C ILE A 61 -14.54 -8.09 7.53
N THR A 62 -13.49 -7.27 7.62
CA THR A 62 -13.09 -6.34 6.55
C THR A 62 -12.68 -7.10 5.29
N ALA A 63 -11.86 -8.14 5.41
CA ALA A 63 -11.43 -8.98 4.30
C ALA A 63 -12.62 -9.64 3.58
N ARG A 64 -13.58 -10.19 4.33
CA ARG A 64 -14.77 -10.82 3.75
C ARG A 64 -15.69 -9.83 3.05
N ARG A 65 -15.94 -8.68 3.66
CA ARG A 65 -16.79 -7.63 3.06
C ARG A 65 -16.17 -7.08 1.78
N LEU A 66 -14.88 -6.76 1.81
CA LEU A 66 -14.17 -6.29 0.61
C LEU A 66 -14.10 -7.39 -0.46
N GLY A 67 -13.76 -8.61 -0.08
CA GLY A 67 -13.69 -9.75 -1.00
C GLY A 67 -15.01 -10.03 -1.69
N ALA A 68 -16.14 -9.94 -0.98
CA ALA A 68 -17.47 -10.11 -1.56
C ALA A 68 -17.90 -8.91 -2.42
N LEU A 69 -17.55 -7.68 -2.03
CA LEU A 69 -17.91 -6.46 -2.75
C LEU A 69 -17.18 -6.34 -4.11
N PHE A 70 -15.92 -6.75 -4.15
CA PHE A 70 -15.07 -6.72 -5.34
C PHE A 70 -14.99 -8.07 -6.07
N ASP A 71 -15.86 -9.03 -5.70
CA ASP A 71 -15.92 -10.32 -6.38
C ASP A 71 -16.26 -10.15 -7.86
N GLY A 72 -15.57 -10.91 -8.71
CA GLY A 72 -15.69 -10.85 -10.17
C GLY A 72 -15.10 -9.60 -10.85
N VAL A 73 -14.42 -8.70 -10.12
CA VAL A 73 -13.78 -7.52 -10.74
C VAL A 73 -12.53 -7.89 -11.54
N CYS A 74 -11.67 -8.72 -10.96
CA CYS A 74 -10.46 -9.22 -11.60
C CYS A 74 -10.70 -10.58 -12.25
N PRO A 75 -9.94 -10.93 -13.31
CA PRO A 75 -9.96 -12.29 -13.85
C PRO A 75 -9.45 -13.30 -12.79
N PRO A 76 -9.73 -14.60 -12.97
CA PRO A 76 -9.16 -15.64 -12.11
C PRO A 76 -7.63 -15.63 -12.18
N THR A 77 -6.97 -15.53 -11.02
CA THR A 77 -5.50 -15.47 -10.92
C THR A 77 -4.96 -16.49 -9.92
N ALA A 78 -5.27 -17.76 -10.16
CA ALA A 78 -4.95 -18.85 -9.24
C ALA A 78 -3.44 -19.03 -9.05
N ASN A 79 -2.63 -18.90 -10.12
CA ASN A 79 -1.18 -19.07 -10.01
C ASN A 79 -0.54 -17.91 -9.25
N LEU A 80 -0.99 -16.68 -9.49
CA LEU A 80 -0.55 -15.50 -8.75
C LEU A 80 -0.89 -15.60 -7.27
N GLN A 81 -2.11 -15.99 -6.92
CA GLN A 81 -2.50 -16.16 -5.50
C GLN A 81 -1.66 -17.23 -4.80
N LYS A 82 -1.36 -18.33 -5.50
CA LYS A 82 -0.48 -19.39 -5.03
C LYS A 82 0.95 -18.89 -4.80
N VAL A 83 1.54 -18.27 -5.82
CA VAL A 83 2.92 -17.77 -5.77
C VAL A 83 3.09 -16.64 -4.77
N TYR A 84 2.10 -15.75 -4.63
CA TYR A 84 2.09 -14.73 -3.60
C TYR A 84 2.14 -15.36 -2.21
N GLY A 85 1.31 -16.40 -1.95
CA GLY A 85 1.37 -17.16 -0.70
C GLY A 85 2.74 -17.79 -0.45
N MET A 86 3.33 -18.43 -1.47
CA MET A 86 4.67 -19.01 -1.38
C MET A 86 5.72 -17.95 -1.01
N ARG A 87 5.67 -16.77 -1.64
CA ARG A 87 6.57 -15.65 -1.34
C ARG A 87 6.38 -15.13 0.08
N VAL A 88 5.13 -14.94 0.50
CA VAL A 88 4.77 -14.51 1.85
C VAL A 88 5.34 -15.50 2.87
N SER A 89 5.12 -16.80 2.68
CA SER A 89 5.66 -17.85 3.53
C SER A 89 7.20 -17.88 3.55
N GLU A 90 7.86 -17.67 2.42
CA GLU A 90 9.32 -17.57 2.36
C GLU A 90 9.86 -16.39 3.18
N ILE A 91 9.25 -15.22 3.04
CA ILE A 91 9.59 -14.02 3.81
C ILE A 91 9.40 -14.29 5.32
N CYS A 92 8.29 -14.90 5.70
CA CYS A 92 8.01 -15.24 7.11
C CYS A 92 9.07 -16.18 7.70
N ARG A 93 9.49 -17.21 6.94
CA ARG A 93 10.57 -18.12 7.35
C ARG A 93 11.90 -17.40 7.51
N ALA A 94 12.22 -16.45 6.62
CA ALA A 94 13.43 -15.64 6.71
C ALA A 94 13.44 -14.78 7.99
N VAL A 95 12.33 -14.09 8.29
CA VAL A 95 12.20 -13.28 9.52
C VAL A 95 12.32 -14.16 10.76
N LYS A 96 11.67 -15.33 10.80
CA LYS A 96 11.74 -16.25 11.94
C LYS A 96 13.18 -16.73 12.19
N LYS A 97 13.93 -17.01 11.12
CA LYS A 97 15.34 -17.39 11.20
C LYS A 97 16.20 -16.27 11.79
N GLU A 98 15.95 -15.01 11.44
CA GLU A 98 16.67 -13.86 12.00
C GLU A 98 16.28 -13.56 13.45
N ALA A 99 14.99 -13.68 13.79
CA ALA A 99 14.44 -13.40 15.12
C ALA A 99 14.89 -14.40 16.19
N SER A 100 15.23 -15.65 15.82
CA SER A 100 15.75 -16.69 16.72
C SER A 100 17.09 -16.35 17.40
N ARG A 101 17.64 -15.15 17.17
CA ARG A 101 18.90 -14.64 17.72
C ARG A 101 18.74 -13.56 18.81
N GLY A 102 17.51 -13.20 19.20
CA GLY A 102 17.25 -12.14 20.18
C GLY A 102 16.28 -12.53 21.31
N PRO A 103 16.33 -11.86 22.49
CA PRO A 103 15.44 -12.16 23.61
C PRO A 103 14.08 -11.49 23.39
N SER A 104 13.12 -12.21 22.81
CA SER A 104 11.77 -11.69 22.53
C SER A 104 10.65 -12.36 23.33
N GLU A 105 10.91 -13.52 23.95
CA GLU A 105 9.96 -14.21 24.82
C GLU A 105 9.92 -13.53 26.20
N GLY A 106 8.79 -12.91 26.53
CA GLY A 106 8.54 -12.30 27.85
C GLY A 106 8.44 -10.77 27.88
N SER A 107 8.60 -10.07 26.76
CA SER A 107 8.38 -8.61 26.70
C SER A 107 6.88 -8.26 26.77
N ALA A 108 6.56 -7.12 27.39
CA ALA A 108 5.20 -6.55 27.43
C ALA A 108 4.59 -6.33 26.03
N PHE A 109 5.42 -6.30 24.98
CA PHE A 109 5.02 -6.13 23.58
C PHE A 109 5.07 -7.41 22.76
N ALA A 110 5.32 -8.58 23.35
CA ALA A 110 5.48 -9.84 22.62
C ALA A 110 4.31 -10.16 21.67
N GLN A 111 3.10 -9.68 21.99
CA GLN A 111 1.90 -9.83 21.16
C GLN A 111 1.91 -9.00 19.87
N TYR A 112 2.76 -7.97 19.78
CA TYR A 112 2.88 -7.04 18.65
C TYR A 112 4.23 -7.14 17.93
N VAL A 113 5.15 -7.94 18.46
CA VAL A 113 6.47 -8.18 17.87
C VAL A 113 6.38 -9.23 16.76
N GLY A 114 7.09 -9.00 15.66
CA GLY A 114 7.17 -9.91 14.52
C GLY A 114 6.43 -9.43 13.28
N VAL A 115 6.31 -10.32 12.30
CA VAL A 115 5.67 -10.06 11.01
C VAL A 115 4.24 -9.59 11.21
N ASP A 116 3.85 -8.49 10.56
CA ASP A 116 2.45 -8.09 10.44
C ASP A 116 1.94 -8.48 9.05
N GLY A 117 1.29 -9.65 8.99
CA GLY A 117 0.55 -10.12 7.82
C GLY A 117 -0.91 -10.38 8.18
N THR A 118 -1.46 -9.60 9.12
CA THR A 118 -2.81 -9.78 9.66
C THR A 118 -3.85 -9.70 8.54
N SER A 119 -3.76 -8.69 7.66
CA SER A 119 -4.67 -8.55 6.51
C SER A 119 -4.50 -9.67 5.47
N ILE A 120 -3.28 -10.17 5.27
CA ILE A 120 -2.99 -11.28 4.35
C ILE A 120 -3.61 -12.59 4.88
N TRP A 121 -3.45 -12.89 6.17
CA TRP A 121 -4.05 -14.08 6.77
C TRP A 121 -5.59 -14.00 6.81
N ALA A 122 -6.13 -12.81 7.10
CA ALA A 122 -7.56 -12.55 7.01
C ALA A 122 -8.09 -12.79 5.59
N ALA A 123 -7.39 -12.28 4.56
CA ALA A 123 -7.73 -12.54 3.16
C ALA A 123 -7.68 -14.03 2.80
N ALA A 124 -6.61 -14.71 3.20
CA ALA A 124 -6.38 -16.12 2.90
C ALA A 124 -7.41 -17.05 3.55
N THR A 125 -7.94 -16.68 4.72
CA THR A 125 -9.02 -17.42 5.42
C THR A 125 -10.43 -16.97 5.02
N SER A 126 -10.55 -16.02 4.09
CA SER A 126 -11.82 -15.44 3.64
C SER A 126 -12.26 -15.99 2.29
N SER A 127 -11.56 -15.62 1.22
CA SER A 127 -11.89 -16.03 -0.16
C SER A 127 -10.74 -15.69 -1.12
N PRO A 128 -10.69 -16.33 -2.31
CA PRO A 128 -9.77 -15.94 -3.39
C PRO A 128 -9.87 -14.45 -3.77
N SER A 129 -11.09 -13.92 -3.83
CA SER A 129 -11.35 -12.51 -4.15
C SER A 129 -10.80 -11.58 -3.06
N ALA A 130 -10.83 -12.00 -1.78
CA ALA A 130 -10.19 -11.24 -0.70
C ALA A 130 -8.66 -11.20 -0.83
N ILE A 131 -8.02 -12.26 -1.34
CA ILE A 131 -6.58 -12.25 -1.65
C ILE A 131 -6.28 -11.24 -2.78
N GLN A 132 -7.11 -11.19 -3.82
CA GLN A 132 -6.93 -10.18 -4.87
C GLN A 132 -7.07 -8.75 -4.32
N VAL A 133 -8.03 -8.51 -3.42
CA VAL A 133 -8.19 -7.21 -2.73
C VAL A 133 -6.96 -6.89 -1.87
N GLN A 134 -6.38 -7.89 -1.19
CA GLN A 134 -5.12 -7.72 -0.46
C GLN A 134 -3.97 -7.31 -1.39
N LEU A 135 -3.89 -7.87 -2.60
CA LEU A 135 -2.89 -7.46 -3.61
C LEU A 135 -3.08 -6.00 -4.01
N LEU A 136 -4.33 -5.53 -4.16
CA LEU A 136 -4.65 -4.12 -4.37
C LEU A 136 -4.22 -3.26 -3.17
N ALA A 137 -4.47 -3.71 -1.94
CA ALA A 137 -4.05 -3.00 -0.74
C ALA A 137 -2.53 -2.78 -0.72
N CYS A 138 -1.75 -3.79 -1.14
CA CYS A 138 -0.31 -3.65 -1.30
C CYS A 138 0.06 -2.61 -2.37
N MET A 139 -0.63 -2.54 -3.52
CA MET A 139 -0.37 -1.52 -4.54
C MET A 139 -0.65 -0.10 -4.03
N LEU A 140 -1.78 0.09 -3.33
CA LEU A 140 -2.16 1.39 -2.77
C LEU A 140 -1.21 1.82 -1.65
N ALA A 141 -0.86 0.91 -0.74
CA ALA A 141 0.09 1.17 0.34
C ALA A 141 1.51 1.48 -0.18
N ARG A 142 1.87 0.98 -1.36
CA ARG A 142 3.15 1.25 -2.02
C ARG A 142 3.21 2.65 -2.63
N MET A 143 2.11 3.09 -3.26
CA MET A 143 2.08 4.35 -4.03
C MET A 143 1.66 5.56 -3.19
N PHE A 144 0.71 5.39 -2.28
CA PHE A 144 0.05 6.49 -1.58
C PHE A 144 0.39 6.51 -0.09
N ASP A 145 0.37 7.71 0.49
CA ASP A 145 0.47 7.86 1.95
C ASP A 145 -0.79 7.31 2.62
N ALA A 146 -0.70 7.01 3.93
CA ALA A 146 -1.77 6.32 4.65
C ALA A 146 -3.14 7.03 4.56
N SER A 147 -3.16 8.36 4.64
CA SER A 147 -4.40 9.15 4.53
C SER A 147 -4.99 9.11 3.12
N GLU A 148 -4.14 9.19 2.09
CA GLU A 148 -4.54 9.14 0.69
C GLU A 148 -5.07 7.75 0.31
N ALA A 149 -4.36 6.69 0.69
CA ALA A 149 -4.79 5.32 0.45
C ALA A 149 -6.14 5.02 1.13
N THR A 150 -6.35 5.52 2.35
CA THR A 150 -7.63 5.42 3.04
C THR A 150 -8.74 6.13 2.24
N SER A 151 -8.47 7.32 1.70
CA SER A 151 -9.44 8.06 0.89
C SER A 151 -9.74 7.38 -0.44
N VAL A 152 -8.73 6.81 -1.10
CA VAL A 152 -8.91 5.94 -2.27
C VAL A 152 -9.83 4.77 -1.94
N TRP A 153 -9.61 4.08 -0.82
CA TRP A 153 -10.47 2.97 -0.40
C TRP A 153 -11.93 3.38 -0.17
N VAL A 154 -12.15 4.54 0.46
CA VAL A 154 -13.51 5.08 0.68
C VAL A 154 -14.21 5.31 -0.66
N GLU A 155 -13.53 5.96 -1.62
CA GLU A 155 -14.05 6.21 -2.96
C GLU A 155 -14.33 4.91 -3.73
N LEU A 156 -13.42 3.93 -3.65
CA LEU A 156 -13.59 2.62 -4.26
C LEU A 156 -14.83 1.88 -3.75
N VAL A 157 -15.03 1.84 -2.43
CA VAL A 157 -16.18 1.14 -1.83
C VAL A 157 -17.48 1.84 -2.21
N LYS A 158 -17.50 3.17 -2.18
CA LYS A 158 -18.67 3.98 -2.56
C LYS A 158 -19.04 3.76 -4.02
N ASP A 159 -18.10 3.94 -4.93
CA ASP A 159 -18.34 3.83 -6.37
C ASP A 159 -18.67 2.39 -6.79
N ARG A 160 -18.04 1.39 -6.16
CA ARG A 160 -18.37 -0.02 -6.41
C ARG A 160 -19.82 -0.34 -6.04
N ARG A 161 -20.30 0.18 -4.91
CA ARG A 161 -21.70 0.01 -4.48
C ARG A 161 -22.67 0.69 -5.44
N ALA A 162 -22.34 1.90 -5.89
CA ALA A 162 -23.13 2.62 -6.87
C ALA A 162 -23.20 1.86 -8.22
N GLU A 163 -22.08 1.32 -8.71
CA GLU A 163 -22.04 0.48 -9.91
C GLU A 163 -22.94 -0.75 -9.76
N ILE A 164 -22.83 -1.49 -8.65
CA ILE A 164 -23.65 -2.68 -8.40
C ILE A 164 -25.14 -2.32 -8.35
N GLY A 165 -25.50 -1.21 -7.69
CA GLY A 165 -26.86 -0.69 -7.64
C GLY A 165 -27.41 -0.35 -9.03
N ALA A 166 -26.62 0.34 -9.85
CA ALA A 166 -27.00 0.71 -11.22
C ALA A 166 -27.19 -0.53 -12.12
N ARG A 167 -26.27 -1.50 -12.05
CA ARG A 167 -26.38 -2.77 -12.80
C ARG A 167 -27.65 -3.53 -12.44
N PHE A 168 -27.96 -3.60 -11.14
CA PHE A 168 -29.18 -4.24 -10.66
C PHE A 168 -30.45 -3.50 -11.12
N GLN A 169 -30.47 -2.17 -11.12
CA GLN A 169 -31.59 -1.37 -11.65
C GLN A 169 -31.79 -1.56 -13.16
N ASN A 170 -30.69 -1.79 -13.90
CA ASN A 170 -30.71 -2.07 -15.33
C ASN A 170 -31.08 -3.52 -15.68
N ASN A 171 -31.52 -4.34 -14.71
CA ASN A 171 -31.79 -5.77 -14.86
C ASN A 171 -30.60 -6.59 -15.40
N GLU A 172 -29.37 -6.15 -15.15
CA GLU A 172 -28.19 -6.96 -15.44
C GLU A 172 -28.04 -8.09 -14.41
N GLU A 173 -27.48 -9.22 -14.85
CA GLU A 173 -27.16 -10.31 -13.94
C GLU A 173 -26.02 -9.91 -13.00
N VAL A 174 -26.33 -9.87 -11.70
CA VAL A 174 -25.37 -9.61 -10.63
C VAL A 174 -25.44 -10.77 -9.64
N HIS A 175 -24.29 -11.36 -9.34
CA HIS A 175 -24.20 -12.47 -8.41
C HIS A 175 -24.74 -12.08 -7.02
N PHE A 176 -25.51 -12.97 -6.39
CA PHE A 176 -26.23 -12.67 -5.15
C PHE A 176 -25.31 -12.23 -4.00
N SER A 177 -24.09 -12.79 -3.90
CA SER A 177 -23.12 -12.39 -2.87
C SER A 177 -22.67 -10.94 -3.05
N VAL A 178 -22.43 -10.50 -4.28
CA VAL A 178 -22.01 -9.14 -4.63
C VAL A 178 -23.12 -8.15 -4.33
N LEU A 179 -24.35 -8.48 -4.72
CA LEU A 179 -25.54 -7.66 -4.46
C LEU A 179 -25.77 -7.48 -2.95
N THR A 180 -25.63 -8.56 -2.20
CA THR A 180 -25.79 -8.56 -0.75
C THR A 180 -24.67 -7.76 -0.07
N ALA A 181 -23.42 -7.89 -0.52
CA ALA A 181 -22.29 -7.12 0.01
C ALA A 181 -22.43 -5.61 -0.25
N ALA A 182 -22.99 -5.22 -1.39
CA ALA A 182 -23.27 -3.82 -1.70
C ALA A 182 -24.36 -3.21 -0.82
N ALA A 183 -25.37 -4.02 -0.48
CA ALA A 183 -26.51 -3.62 0.34
C ALA A 183 -26.26 -3.69 1.87
N GLN A 184 -25.13 -4.25 2.31
CA GLN A 184 -24.77 -4.29 3.73
C GLN A 184 -24.36 -2.92 4.29
N ALA A 185 -24.26 -2.83 5.62
CA ALA A 185 -23.65 -1.68 6.30
C ALA A 185 -22.31 -1.29 5.69
N GLU A 186 -22.05 0.01 5.62
CA GLU A 186 -20.82 0.56 5.03
C GLU A 186 -19.57 0.10 5.79
N ILE A 187 -18.47 -0.11 5.07
CA ILE A 187 -17.17 -0.37 5.68
C ILE A 187 -16.63 0.96 6.17
N SER A 188 -16.46 1.09 7.48
CA SER A 188 -16.04 2.35 8.08
C SER A 188 -14.65 2.78 7.61
N ARG A 189 -14.41 4.09 7.56
CA ARG A 189 -13.10 4.65 7.24
C ARG A 189 -11.98 4.12 8.15
N ALA A 190 -12.29 3.84 9.42
CA ALA A 190 -11.34 3.26 10.37
C ALA A 190 -10.95 1.82 10.01
N GLN A 191 -11.91 0.99 9.59
CA GLN A 191 -11.64 -0.37 9.10
C GLN A 191 -10.78 -0.35 7.83
N LEU A 192 -11.02 0.59 6.92
CA LEU A 192 -10.21 0.76 5.70
C LEU A 192 -8.78 1.24 6.02
N ALA A 193 -8.64 2.14 7.00
CA ALA A 193 -7.33 2.60 7.46
C ALA A 193 -6.53 1.47 8.14
N GLU A 194 -7.18 0.62 8.94
CA GLU A 194 -6.55 -0.55 9.55
C GLU A 194 -6.10 -1.58 8.50
N TRP A 195 -6.93 -1.79 7.47
CA TRP A 195 -6.60 -2.64 6.32
C TRP A 195 -5.35 -2.15 5.58
N ASP A 196 -5.28 -0.85 5.25
CA ASP A 196 -4.08 -0.23 4.63
C ASP A 196 -2.86 -0.31 5.57
N ALA A 197 -3.04 -0.05 6.86
CA ALA A 197 -1.96 -0.07 7.84
C ALA A 197 -1.30 -1.45 7.94
N SER A 198 -2.08 -2.53 7.94
CA SER A 198 -1.54 -3.90 7.95
C SER A 198 -0.82 -4.22 6.63
N ALA A 199 -1.38 -3.84 5.47
CA ALA A 199 -0.71 -4.00 4.19
C ALA A 199 0.64 -3.25 4.15
N ARG A 200 0.68 -2.01 4.67
CA ARG A 200 1.90 -1.19 4.74
C ARG A 200 2.95 -1.78 5.70
N ALA A 201 2.52 -2.30 6.84
CA ALA A 201 3.40 -2.98 7.79
C ALA A 201 4.02 -4.24 7.17
N TRP A 202 3.23 -5.00 6.39
CA TRP A 202 3.72 -6.11 5.59
C TRP A 202 4.78 -5.67 4.57
N LEU A 203 4.51 -4.62 3.76
CA LEU A 203 5.45 -4.15 2.74
C LEU A 203 6.81 -3.79 3.34
N ARG A 204 6.84 -3.11 4.50
CA ARG A 204 8.10 -2.77 5.20
C ARG A 204 8.90 -4.02 5.57
N THR A 205 8.22 -5.06 6.05
CA THR A 205 8.86 -6.34 6.41
C THR A 205 9.40 -7.04 5.16
N ALA A 206 8.59 -7.11 4.11
CA ALA A 206 8.95 -7.74 2.86
C ALA A 206 10.10 -7.01 2.15
N ASP A 207 10.11 -5.67 2.16
CA ASP A 207 11.19 -4.84 1.62
C ASP A 207 12.51 -5.07 2.36
N ALA A 208 12.46 -5.23 3.70
CA ALA A 208 13.66 -5.50 4.49
C ALA A 208 14.28 -6.86 4.12
N VAL A 209 13.44 -7.90 3.98
CA VAL A 209 13.89 -9.25 3.62
C VAL A 209 14.34 -9.34 2.16
N LYS A 210 13.64 -8.66 1.24
CA LYS A 210 13.93 -8.65 -0.21
C LYS A 210 14.71 -7.43 -0.67
N MET A 211 15.45 -6.81 0.24
CA MET A 211 16.10 -5.51 0.01
C MET A 211 16.96 -5.49 -1.26
N LYS A 212 17.69 -6.57 -1.57
CA LYS A 212 18.55 -6.62 -2.75
C LYS A 212 17.73 -6.56 -4.04
N GLN A 213 16.75 -7.45 -4.19
CA GLN A 213 15.87 -7.50 -5.36
C GLN A 213 15.03 -6.23 -5.48
N GLN A 214 14.52 -5.73 -4.36
CA GLN A 214 13.78 -4.47 -4.32
C GLN A 214 14.65 -3.31 -4.79
N LYS A 215 15.87 -3.16 -4.28
CA LYS A 215 16.80 -2.10 -4.74
C LYS A 215 17.11 -2.23 -6.23
N GLN A 216 17.35 -3.44 -6.74
CA GLN A 216 17.59 -3.66 -8.16
C GLN A 216 16.39 -3.24 -9.02
N LEU A 217 15.16 -3.53 -8.56
CA LEU A 217 13.94 -3.09 -9.23
C LEU A 217 13.81 -1.56 -9.20
N MET A 218 14.01 -0.92 -8.04
CA MET A 218 13.90 0.54 -7.92
C MET A 218 14.91 1.27 -8.80
N LEU A 219 16.14 0.75 -8.97
CA LEU A 219 17.13 1.33 -9.89
C LEU A 219 16.67 1.33 -11.36
N ILE A 220 15.83 0.38 -11.76
CA ILE A 220 15.20 0.42 -13.07
C ILE A 220 14.13 1.51 -13.10
N LEU A 221 13.28 1.57 -12.07
CA LEU A 221 12.22 2.57 -11.98
C LEU A 221 12.73 3.99 -12.11
N ASP A 222 13.86 4.30 -11.47
CA ASP A 222 14.51 5.62 -11.54
C ASP A 222 14.97 6.01 -12.96
N ASN A 223 14.95 5.08 -13.91
CA ASN A 223 15.29 5.34 -15.31
C ASN A 223 14.06 5.33 -16.23
N LEU A 224 12.87 5.03 -15.71
CA LEU A 224 11.60 5.01 -16.42
C LEU A 224 10.84 6.33 -16.18
N ASP A 225 10.00 6.69 -17.13
CA ASP A 225 9.06 7.83 -17.03
C ASP A 225 7.69 7.33 -17.49
N LEU A 226 7.04 6.56 -16.61
CA LEU A 226 5.81 5.83 -16.95
C LEU A 226 4.68 6.20 -16.00
N TYR A 227 3.51 6.48 -16.56
CA TYR A 227 2.29 6.58 -15.76
C TYR A 227 1.70 5.19 -15.53
N VAL A 228 1.17 4.94 -14.33
CA VAL A 228 0.41 3.72 -14.02
C VAL A 228 -0.80 3.60 -14.95
N ASN A 229 -1.49 4.71 -15.21
CA ASN A 229 -2.44 4.89 -16.30
C ASN A 229 -2.73 6.39 -16.48
N LYS A 230 -3.55 6.73 -17.47
CA LYS A 230 -3.91 8.12 -17.82
C LYS A 230 -5.25 8.60 -17.23
N ASP A 231 -5.99 7.73 -16.53
CA ASP A 231 -7.28 8.08 -15.95
C ASP A 231 -7.06 8.71 -14.56
N ILE A 232 -7.64 9.88 -14.35
CA ILE A 232 -7.57 10.62 -13.08
C ILE A 232 -8.71 10.27 -12.12
N ARG A 233 -9.77 9.60 -12.60
CA ARG A 233 -10.92 9.19 -11.79
C ARG A 233 -10.52 7.99 -10.95
N VAL A 234 -10.66 8.10 -9.63
CA VAL A 234 -10.17 7.10 -8.67
C VAL A 234 -10.64 5.71 -9.00
N TYR A 235 -11.94 5.51 -9.17
CA TYR A 235 -12.52 4.21 -9.43
C TYR A 235 -12.00 3.55 -10.70
N CYS A 236 -12.13 4.22 -11.85
CA CYS A 236 -11.69 3.70 -13.14
C CYS A 236 -10.17 3.47 -13.19
N SER A 237 -9.39 4.43 -12.69
CA SER A 237 -7.93 4.38 -12.66
C SER A 237 -7.43 3.20 -11.83
N VAL A 238 -7.94 3.05 -10.60
CA VAL A 238 -7.51 1.97 -9.70
C VAL A 238 -7.94 0.60 -10.18
N LEU A 239 -9.18 0.45 -10.65
CA LEU A 239 -9.62 -0.84 -11.19
C LEU A 239 -8.84 -1.23 -12.45
N THR A 240 -8.53 -0.28 -13.34
CA THR A 240 -7.74 -0.55 -14.55
C THR A 240 -6.32 -0.97 -14.19
N ALA A 241 -5.65 -0.22 -13.32
CA ALA A 241 -4.31 -0.55 -12.85
C ALA A 241 -4.27 -1.91 -12.16
N TRP A 242 -5.24 -2.20 -11.30
CA TRP A 242 -5.33 -3.46 -10.57
C TRP A 242 -5.53 -4.64 -11.52
N LYS A 243 -6.52 -4.57 -12.43
CA LYS A 243 -6.79 -5.62 -13.43
C LYS A 243 -5.59 -5.87 -14.35
N SER A 244 -4.96 -4.81 -14.85
CA SER A 244 -3.76 -4.90 -15.69
C SER A 244 -2.64 -5.63 -14.93
N SER A 245 -2.35 -5.18 -13.70
CA SER A 245 -1.28 -5.75 -12.88
C SER A 245 -1.48 -7.22 -12.58
N VAL A 246 -2.68 -7.64 -12.13
CA VAL A 246 -2.92 -9.05 -11.80
C VAL A 246 -2.90 -9.94 -13.05
N THR A 247 -3.34 -9.43 -14.20
CA THR A 247 -3.35 -10.19 -15.47
C THR A 247 -1.94 -10.40 -16.02
N VAL A 248 -1.14 -9.33 -16.04
CA VAL A 248 0.26 -9.39 -16.48
C VAL A 248 1.04 -10.33 -15.57
N MET A 249 0.83 -10.23 -14.25
CA MET A 249 1.53 -11.06 -13.28
C MET A 249 1.13 -12.53 -13.33
N GLU A 250 -0.15 -12.85 -13.50
CA GLU A 250 -0.60 -14.23 -13.74
C GLU A 250 0.10 -14.84 -14.96
N SER A 251 0.23 -14.06 -16.04
CA SER A 251 0.88 -14.49 -17.29
C SER A 251 2.39 -14.71 -17.10
N LEU A 252 3.08 -13.76 -16.45
CA LEU A 252 4.52 -13.87 -16.17
C LEU A 252 4.84 -15.07 -15.30
N ILE A 253 4.06 -15.30 -14.24
CA ILE A 253 4.22 -16.46 -13.35
C ILE A 253 3.99 -17.77 -14.11
N SER A 254 3.09 -17.76 -15.09
CA SER A 254 2.83 -18.89 -15.98
C SER A 254 3.89 -19.10 -17.07
N GLY A 255 4.98 -18.30 -17.07
CA GLY A 255 6.05 -18.40 -18.06
C GLY A 255 5.75 -17.69 -19.38
N ILE A 256 4.67 -16.93 -19.47
CA ILE A 256 4.26 -16.21 -20.67
C ILE A 256 4.91 -14.81 -20.63
N PRO A 257 5.77 -14.46 -21.60
CA PRO A 257 6.38 -13.13 -21.64
C PRO A 257 5.31 -12.06 -21.87
N GLN A 258 5.52 -10.87 -21.29
CA GLN A 258 4.60 -9.75 -21.37
C GLN A 258 5.35 -8.49 -21.82
N ALA A 259 4.71 -7.67 -22.64
CA ALA A 259 5.20 -6.35 -23.01
C ALA A 259 4.24 -5.29 -22.47
N VAL A 260 4.76 -4.30 -21.74
CA VAL A 260 3.96 -3.25 -21.11
C VAL A 260 4.49 -1.86 -21.49
N GLU A 261 3.54 -0.92 -21.63
CA GLU A 261 3.80 0.50 -21.90
C GLU A 261 3.42 1.39 -20.71
N ASP A 262 2.78 0.83 -19.69
CA ASP A 262 2.35 1.54 -18.48
C ASP A 262 3.08 1.02 -17.22
N GLY A 263 2.98 1.79 -16.14
CA GLY A 263 3.61 1.48 -14.86
C GLY A 263 2.84 0.51 -13.98
N ALA A 264 1.66 0.02 -14.37
CA ALA A 264 0.79 -0.74 -13.47
C ALA A 264 1.42 -2.07 -13.08
N ALA A 265 1.86 -2.86 -14.07
CA ALA A 265 2.51 -4.15 -13.82
C ALA A 265 3.74 -4.00 -12.91
N ILE A 266 4.53 -2.95 -13.12
CA ILE A 266 5.76 -2.72 -12.36
C ILE A 266 5.44 -2.28 -10.91
N LEU A 267 4.37 -1.51 -10.70
CA LEU A 267 3.84 -1.25 -9.37
C LEU A 267 3.43 -2.57 -8.68
N GLY A 268 2.76 -3.48 -9.39
CA GLY A 268 2.46 -4.84 -8.91
C GLY A 268 3.71 -5.62 -8.50
N LEU A 269 4.74 -5.64 -9.34
CA LEU A 269 6.04 -6.28 -9.04
C LEU A 269 6.65 -5.77 -7.73
N SER A 270 6.74 -4.46 -7.58
CA SER A 270 7.31 -3.83 -6.38
C SER A 270 6.45 -4.07 -5.13
N SER A 271 5.14 -4.29 -5.29
CA SER A 271 4.18 -4.45 -4.19
C SER A 271 4.05 -5.89 -3.71
N TRP A 272 4.29 -6.87 -4.59
CA TRP A 272 4.06 -8.29 -4.29
C TRP A 272 5.36 -9.08 -4.11
N HIS A 273 6.51 -8.43 -4.32
CA HIS A 273 7.85 -8.99 -4.13
C HIS A 273 8.11 -10.25 -4.99
N ILE A 274 7.57 -10.24 -6.21
CA ILE A 274 7.80 -11.24 -7.24
C ILE A 274 8.60 -10.53 -8.33
N TYR A 275 9.76 -11.08 -8.70
CA TYR A 275 10.76 -10.37 -9.50
C TYR A 275 11.11 -11.15 -10.78
N PRO A 276 10.31 -11.03 -11.86
CA PRO A 276 10.62 -11.62 -13.15
C PRO A 276 11.87 -10.96 -13.74
N ASN A 277 12.40 -11.57 -14.79
CA ASN A 277 13.42 -10.89 -15.59
C ASN A 277 12.79 -9.71 -16.31
N ILE A 278 13.51 -8.60 -16.40
CA ILE A 278 13.01 -7.36 -17.00
C ILE A 278 13.94 -6.96 -18.15
N VAL A 279 13.36 -6.66 -19.31
CA VAL A 279 14.06 -6.11 -20.47
C VAL A 279 13.52 -4.71 -20.70
N VAL A 280 14.38 -3.70 -20.55
CA VAL A 280 14.00 -2.31 -20.79
C VAL A 280 14.37 -1.93 -22.22
N VAL A 281 13.37 -1.58 -23.04
CA VAL A 281 13.54 -1.18 -24.43
C VAL A 281 13.50 0.34 -24.52
N GLY A 282 14.65 0.95 -24.83
CA GLY A 282 14.78 2.39 -24.97
C GLY A 282 15.95 2.80 -25.88
N PRO A 283 16.12 4.11 -26.12
CA PRO A 283 17.14 4.64 -27.03
C PRO A 283 18.58 4.46 -26.53
N LYS A 284 18.77 4.24 -25.22
CA LYS A 284 20.02 3.78 -24.62
C LYS A 284 19.91 2.28 -24.38
N ARG A 285 21.02 1.56 -24.66
CA ARG A 285 21.19 0.09 -24.64
C ARG A 285 20.28 -0.63 -23.65
N SER A 286 19.64 -1.71 -24.11
CA SER A 286 18.78 -2.56 -23.27
C SER A 286 19.56 -3.07 -22.07
N ASN A 287 19.10 -2.69 -20.88
CA ASN A 287 19.61 -3.24 -19.63
C ASN A 287 18.73 -4.44 -19.28
N ASP A 288 19.15 -5.62 -19.73
CA ASP A 288 18.50 -6.87 -19.37
C ASP A 288 18.81 -7.16 -17.90
N LEU A 289 17.79 -7.13 -17.05
CA LEU A 289 17.92 -7.47 -15.65
C LEU A 289 17.45 -8.89 -15.41
N ALA A 290 18.42 -9.78 -15.22
CA ALA A 290 18.18 -11.16 -14.85
C ALA A 290 17.99 -11.28 -13.32
N MET A 291 16.76 -11.07 -12.85
CA MET A 291 16.36 -11.27 -11.45
C MET A 291 16.34 -12.75 -11.04
N LYS A 292 16.04 -13.64 -12.00
CA LYS A 292 16.02 -15.11 -11.83
C LYS A 292 15.21 -15.58 -10.62
N ASP A 293 14.05 -14.98 -10.40
CA ASP A 293 13.16 -15.40 -9.34
C ASP A 293 12.57 -16.79 -9.64
N ALA A 294 12.81 -17.75 -8.73
CA ALA A 294 12.36 -19.14 -8.88
C ALA A 294 10.83 -19.29 -8.86
N LEU A 295 10.11 -18.26 -8.40
CA LEU A 295 8.65 -18.24 -8.39
C LEU A 295 8.02 -17.83 -9.73
N VAL A 296 8.84 -17.39 -10.70
CA VAL A 296 8.40 -17.03 -12.04
C VAL A 296 8.66 -18.21 -12.98
N GLY A 297 7.64 -18.60 -13.74
CA GLY A 297 7.74 -19.68 -14.71
C GLY A 297 8.84 -19.42 -15.74
N PRO A 298 9.54 -20.46 -16.23
CA PRO A 298 10.52 -20.31 -17.30
C PRO A 298 9.91 -19.60 -18.50
N GLY A 299 10.58 -18.56 -19.01
CA GLY A 299 10.07 -17.73 -20.11
C GLY A 299 9.31 -16.47 -19.66
N GLY A 300 8.91 -16.37 -18.39
CA GLY A 300 8.25 -15.21 -17.79
C GLY A 300 9.17 -13.99 -17.73
N THR A 301 9.22 -13.23 -18.82
CA THR A 301 10.04 -12.02 -18.95
C THR A 301 9.15 -10.82 -19.23
N LEU A 302 9.37 -9.74 -18.49
CA LEU A 302 8.67 -8.48 -18.67
C LEU A 302 9.49 -7.57 -19.58
N THR A 303 8.92 -7.16 -20.70
CA THR A 303 9.49 -6.13 -21.58
C THR A 303 8.81 -4.81 -21.29
N VAL A 304 9.59 -3.77 -20.99
CA VAL A 304 9.10 -2.43 -20.67
C VAL A 304 9.53 -1.47 -21.77
N GLY A 305 8.57 -0.86 -22.46
CA GLY A 305 8.85 0.20 -23.43
C GLY A 305 9.04 1.55 -22.75
N ILE A 306 10.10 2.29 -23.10
CA ILE A 306 10.27 3.68 -22.66
C ILE A 306 9.60 4.60 -23.67
N GLN A 307 8.45 5.19 -23.33
CA GLN A 307 7.92 6.34 -24.05
C GLN A 307 8.42 7.61 -23.36
N SER A 308 9.35 8.33 -24.00
CA SER A 308 9.77 9.65 -23.50
C SER A 308 8.59 10.62 -23.61
N HIS A 309 8.03 11.05 -22.48
CA HIS A 309 6.95 12.02 -22.52
C HIS A 309 7.53 13.41 -22.88
N PRO A 310 6.94 14.18 -23.83
CA PRO A 310 7.41 15.52 -24.16
C PRO A 310 7.26 16.55 -23.03
N ALA A 311 6.63 16.15 -21.92
CA ALA A 311 6.44 16.97 -20.72
C ALA A 311 7.48 16.69 -19.62
N ALA A 312 8.49 15.86 -19.89
CA ALA A 312 9.66 15.71 -19.02
C ALA A 312 10.46 17.04 -19.05
N VAL A 313 9.97 18.03 -18.31
CA VAL A 313 10.64 19.30 -18.08
C VAL A 313 11.98 18.98 -17.44
N ALA A 314 13.06 19.53 -18.00
CA ALA A 314 14.40 19.40 -17.46
C ALA A 314 14.40 19.74 -15.96
N GLY A 315 14.59 18.71 -15.11
CA GLY A 315 14.64 18.86 -13.66
C GLY A 315 13.62 18.03 -12.85
N GLN A 316 12.68 17.31 -13.47
CA GLN A 316 11.85 16.33 -12.75
C GLN A 316 12.60 15.00 -12.55
N ASN A 317 12.52 14.46 -11.33
CA ASN A 317 12.97 13.10 -11.01
C ASN A 317 12.19 12.10 -11.87
N ARG A 318 12.87 11.06 -12.37
CA ARG A 318 12.28 9.98 -13.18
C ARG A 318 11.71 8.89 -12.27
N GLY A 319 10.59 8.31 -12.66
CA GLY A 319 9.95 7.23 -11.90
C GLY A 319 8.66 6.72 -12.54
N ILE A 320 7.88 5.99 -11.74
CA ILE A 320 6.50 5.65 -12.08
C ILE A 320 5.54 6.62 -11.40
N TYR A 321 4.63 7.23 -12.16
CA TYR A 321 3.67 8.20 -11.62
C TYR A 321 2.26 7.63 -11.57
N TRP A 322 1.52 8.00 -10.53
CA TRP A 322 0.09 7.77 -10.46
C TRP A 322 -0.63 9.02 -10.00
N ALA A 323 -1.49 9.58 -10.86
CA ALA A 323 -2.31 10.74 -10.57
C ALA A 323 -3.77 10.34 -10.34
N LEU A 324 -4.35 10.77 -9.22
CA LEU A 324 -5.74 10.52 -8.82
C LEU A 324 -6.39 11.79 -8.29
N SER A 325 -7.65 12.05 -8.65
CA SER A 325 -8.45 13.16 -8.11
C SER A 325 -9.24 12.70 -6.88
N LEU A 326 -8.71 12.96 -5.68
CA LEU A 326 -9.26 12.45 -4.42
C LEU A 326 -10.30 13.41 -3.83
N ALA A 327 -11.57 13.02 -3.83
CA ALA A 327 -12.67 13.78 -3.23
C ALA A 327 -12.72 13.60 -1.70
N HIS A 328 -12.34 12.43 -1.19
CA HIS A 328 -12.46 12.08 0.23
C HIS A 328 -11.17 12.29 1.03
N LEU A 329 -10.18 13.01 0.47
CA LEU A 329 -8.92 13.33 1.17
C LEU A 329 -9.12 14.36 2.29
N ARG A 330 -9.98 15.35 2.08
CA ARG A 330 -10.34 16.38 3.07
C ARG A 330 -11.76 16.13 3.55
N PHE A 331 -12.01 16.37 4.84
CA PHE A 331 -13.36 16.22 5.41
C PHE A 331 -14.40 17.15 4.76
N TYR A 332 -13.95 18.28 4.19
CA TYR A 332 -14.74 19.18 3.35
C TYR A 332 -13.85 19.77 2.24
N GLY A 333 -14.39 19.95 1.03
CA GLY A 333 -13.73 20.67 -0.06
C GLY A 333 -13.90 20.04 -1.44
N GLN A 334 -13.37 20.72 -2.45
CA GLN A 334 -13.29 20.20 -3.82
C GLN A 334 -12.28 19.05 -3.90
N PRO A 335 -12.49 18.08 -4.82
CA PRO A 335 -11.52 17.02 -5.07
C PRO A 335 -10.12 17.56 -5.36
N VAL A 336 -9.11 16.92 -4.78
CA VAL A 336 -7.72 17.34 -4.92
C VAL A 336 -6.99 16.35 -5.82
N LEU A 337 -6.44 16.84 -6.93
CA LEU A 337 -5.55 16.05 -7.77
C LEU A 337 -4.24 15.78 -7.01
N GLN A 338 -3.96 14.52 -6.73
CA GLN A 338 -2.72 14.03 -6.13
C GLN A 338 -1.94 13.24 -7.16
N THR A 339 -0.67 13.59 -7.36
CA THR A 339 0.26 12.82 -8.19
C THR A 339 1.35 12.26 -7.28
N ARG A 340 1.49 10.94 -7.26
CA ARG A 340 2.54 10.24 -6.52
C ARG A 340 3.55 9.61 -7.47
N GLU A 341 4.79 9.55 -7.01
CA GLU A 341 5.93 9.02 -7.74
C GLU A 341 6.52 7.84 -6.96
N LEU A 342 6.69 6.71 -7.63
CA LEU A 342 7.46 5.58 -7.14
C LEU A 342 8.88 5.67 -7.71
N SER A 343 9.79 6.24 -6.93
CA SER A 343 11.23 6.31 -7.20
C SER A 343 12.03 6.08 -5.91
N SER A 344 13.32 5.77 -6.05
CA SER A 344 14.21 5.52 -4.90
C SER A 344 14.42 6.74 -4.00
N ASP A 345 14.17 7.95 -4.50
CA ASP A 345 14.34 9.22 -3.80
C ASP A 345 13.04 9.81 -3.21
N SER A 346 11.89 9.17 -3.45
CA SER A 346 10.55 9.62 -3.03
C SER A 346 10.36 9.88 -1.52
N CYS A 347 11.25 9.39 -0.66
CA CYS A 347 11.17 9.53 0.81
C CYS A 347 12.38 10.24 1.47
N ARG A 348 13.33 10.79 0.69
CA ARG A 348 14.53 11.39 1.27
C ARG A 348 14.36 12.90 1.44
N VAL A 349 13.88 13.31 2.62
CA VAL A 349 14.17 14.65 3.11
C VAL A 349 15.68 14.71 3.35
N THR A 350 16.41 15.49 2.57
CA THR A 350 17.84 15.68 2.78
C THR A 350 18.08 16.29 4.17
N PHE A 351 19.24 16.05 4.78
CA PHE A 351 19.56 16.68 6.08
C PHE A 351 19.42 18.21 6.02
N GLN A 352 19.71 18.81 4.87
CA GLN A 352 19.50 20.23 4.63
C GLN A 352 18.03 20.63 4.68
N GLN A 353 17.14 19.91 3.98
CA GLN A 353 15.70 20.17 4.01
C GLN A 353 15.10 19.95 5.41
N LEU A 354 15.54 18.92 6.13
CA LEU A 354 15.14 18.67 7.52
C LEU A 354 15.61 19.82 8.43
N SER A 355 16.85 20.27 8.25
CA SER A 355 17.41 21.40 9.02
C SER A 355 16.65 22.70 8.74
N THR A 356 16.28 22.96 7.48
CA THR A 356 15.46 24.11 7.10
C THR A 356 14.06 24.02 7.71
N ALA A 357 13.42 22.85 7.70
CA ALA A 357 12.12 22.64 8.33
C ALA A 357 12.19 22.85 9.86
N ALA A 358 13.22 22.33 10.52
CA ALA A 358 13.45 22.52 11.95
C ALA A 358 13.70 24.00 12.31
N LEU A 359 14.50 24.71 11.50
CA LEU A 359 14.76 26.13 11.67
C LEU A 359 13.48 26.97 11.48
N GLY A 360 12.66 26.63 10.47
CA GLY A 360 11.38 27.27 10.22
C GLY A 360 10.39 27.06 11.37
N ALA A 361 10.35 25.87 11.96
CA ALA A 361 9.52 25.59 13.13
C ALA A 361 9.95 26.41 14.36
N LEU A 362 11.26 26.55 14.59
CA LEU A 362 11.82 27.39 15.65
C LEU A 362 11.46 28.87 15.45
N PHE A 363 11.61 29.40 14.24
CA PHE A 363 11.27 30.79 13.94
C PHE A 363 9.77 31.06 14.01
N SER A 364 8.93 30.08 13.65
CA SER A 364 7.48 30.17 13.82
C SER A 364 7.09 30.28 15.30
N GLN A 365 7.71 29.50 16.19
CA GLN A 365 7.50 29.63 17.63
C GLN A 365 7.95 30.98 18.19
N TRP A 366 8.97 31.60 17.59
CA TRP A 366 9.44 32.93 17.97
C TRP A 366 8.57 34.07 17.41
N GLY A 367 7.52 33.76 16.64
CA GLY A 367 6.63 34.76 16.03
C GLY A 367 7.35 35.64 15.01
N LEU A 368 8.45 35.16 14.41
CA LEU A 368 9.22 35.94 13.45
C LEU A 368 8.52 35.97 12.09
N SER A 369 8.27 37.19 11.60
CA SER A 369 7.86 37.42 10.21
C SER A 369 8.98 37.02 9.25
N LEU A 370 8.63 36.56 8.04
CA LEU A 370 9.57 36.22 6.96
C LEU A 370 10.57 37.36 6.68
N SER A 371 10.17 38.62 6.89
CA SER A 371 11.03 39.79 6.72
C SER A 371 12.10 40.00 7.80
N ARG A 372 12.09 39.19 8.87
CA ARG A 372 13.02 39.28 10.01
C ARG A 372 13.79 37.98 10.25
N ILE A 373 13.80 37.07 9.27
CA ILE A 373 14.54 35.81 9.34
C ILE A 373 16.03 36.05 9.60
N ASP A 374 16.62 37.06 8.97
CA ASP A 374 18.02 37.42 9.15
C ASP A 374 18.35 37.75 10.62
N THR A 375 17.43 38.40 11.33
CA THR A 375 17.56 38.69 12.77
C THR A 375 17.52 37.42 13.60
N GLY A 376 16.63 36.47 13.27
CA GLY A 376 16.55 35.17 13.95
C GLY A 376 17.81 34.33 13.76
N ILE A 377 18.37 34.32 12.55
CA ILE A 377 19.63 33.63 12.24
C ILE A 377 20.80 34.24 13.02
N ASN A 378 20.89 35.57 13.07
CA ASN A 378 21.94 36.28 13.81
C ASN A 378 21.89 35.98 15.33
N ILE A 379 20.71 35.80 15.91
CA ILE A 379 20.55 35.38 17.31
C ILE A 379 21.10 33.97 17.52
N ILE A 380 20.78 33.02 16.63
CA ILE A 380 21.28 31.64 16.73
C ILE A 380 22.81 31.61 16.62
N ILE A 381 23.39 32.41 15.72
CA ILE A 381 24.84 32.54 15.57
C ILE A 381 25.46 33.12 16.86
N ALA A 382 24.89 34.19 17.41
CA ALA A 382 25.36 34.82 18.63
C ALA A 382 25.30 33.87 19.85
N VAL A 383 24.23 33.07 19.97
CA VAL A 383 24.09 32.05 21.02
C VAL A 383 25.14 30.93 20.85
N SER A 384 25.36 30.47 19.61
CA SER A 384 26.38 29.47 19.31
C SER A 384 27.79 29.95 19.66
N GLU A 385 28.12 31.21 19.34
CA GLU A 385 29.38 31.83 19.72
C GLU A 385 29.53 31.97 21.24
N ALA A 386 28.47 32.38 21.94
CA ALA A 386 28.49 32.50 23.40
C ALA A 386 28.70 31.14 24.07
N LEU A 387 28.04 30.07 23.59
CA LEU A 387 28.21 28.71 24.09
C LEU A 387 29.63 28.18 23.84
N LYS A 388 30.20 28.44 22.65
CA LYS A 388 31.60 28.07 22.34
C LYS A 388 32.59 28.78 23.27
N ARG A 389 32.36 30.06 23.58
CA ARG A 389 33.20 30.83 24.53
C ARG A 389 33.02 30.38 25.98
N GLY A 390 31.84 29.88 26.36
CA GLY A 390 31.58 29.31 27.69
C GLY A 390 32.23 27.92 27.89
N LEU A 391 32.27 27.10 26.85
CA LEU A 391 32.90 25.77 26.87
C LEU A 391 34.42 25.84 26.98
N THR A 392 35.07 26.86 26.41
CA THR A 392 36.51 27.10 26.57
C THR A 392 36.91 27.70 27.92
N ARG A 393 35.93 28.11 28.75
CA ARG A 393 36.13 28.70 30.09
C ARG A 393 35.76 27.77 31.25
N ARG A 394 35.74 26.44 31.08
CA ARG A 394 35.69 25.54 32.24
C ARG A 394 37.02 25.66 33.02
N PRO A 395 37.02 26.06 34.30
CA PRO A 395 38.22 25.99 35.12
C PRO A 395 38.57 24.52 35.33
N THR A 396 39.82 24.15 35.07
CA THR A 396 40.40 22.89 35.54
C THR A 396 40.33 22.90 37.06
N VAL A 397 39.45 22.09 37.64
CA VAL A 397 39.43 21.81 39.07
C VAL A 397 40.68 21.00 39.39
N ASP A 398 41.66 21.67 39.99
CA ASP A 398 42.91 21.07 40.45
C ASP A 398 42.61 20.25 41.72
N TYR A 399 42.44 18.94 41.56
CA TYR A 399 42.35 18.01 42.68
C TYR A 399 43.73 17.86 43.32
N LYS A 400 44.09 18.80 44.22
CA LYS A 400 45.17 18.56 45.17
C LYS A 400 44.78 17.42 46.10
N LYS A 401 45.48 16.31 45.94
CA LYS A 401 45.49 15.12 46.81
C LYS A 401 45.70 15.53 48.27
N TRP A 402 44.79 15.13 49.13
CA TRP A 402 45.06 14.98 50.56
C TRP A 402 45.62 13.58 50.78
N THR A 403 46.93 13.51 51.05
CA THR A 403 47.58 12.43 51.80
C THR A 403 47.54 12.76 53.28
#